data_AF-A0A6J4JF78-F1
#
_entry.id   AF-A0A6J4JF78-F1
#
_cell.length_a   1.000
_cell.length_b   1.000
_cell.length_c   1.000
_cell.angle_alpha   90.00
_cell.angle_beta   90.00
_cell.angle_gamma   90.00
#
_symmetry.space_group_name_H-M   'P 1'
#
loop_
_entity.id
_entity.type
_entity.pdbx_description
1 polymer ?
#
loop_
_entity_poly.entity_id
_entity_poly.type
_entity_poly.pdbx_seq_one_letter_code
_entity_poly.pdbx_strand_id
1 'polypeptide(L)'
;MYPTPTGLRYCPLADKCCPNSNRVYGDFARGRALRRVSGPFPPVGKVFVCSKPNAYPIPIPMKRLLLDYLRAGLQTTLQKNAKAAVLALAVSLLLLQANQLFAQPAGAKSQRIVVDVAHGQRFWKDAASLAGDTSATAVRVRYLNGELAKNAASLNATVNYLNAAITPAALAGCDVLFIHIPSAKYTPAETQAIGQYVRQGGSLFMVMDADFWSTLEQVNANELVGPFGITYKNNNPDGQSSGGYASAGKVSTKRFSIPYHGARIVEGGTPFCFSNQTEKNPFGVYAEAKNGGKIIAMGDGMASLYMNSWEGVNDYQCAPFMQDALAWLLK
;
A
#
# COMPACT_ATOMS: atom_id res chain seq x y z
N MET A 1 26.18 31.32 7.01
CA MET A 1 26.39 30.57 5.75
C MET A 1 26.71 29.15 6.12
N TYR A 2 25.73 28.24 6.00
CA TYR A 2 25.99 26.81 6.15
C TYR A 2 26.73 26.33 4.90
N PRO A 3 27.71 25.42 5.02
CA PRO A 3 28.36 24.85 3.87
C PRO A 3 27.33 24.12 3.00
N THR A 4 27.34 24.38 1.70
CA THR A 4 26.63 23.56 0.72
C THR A 4 26.99 22.09 0.93
N PRO A 5 26.03 21.17 1.11
CA PRO A 5 26.33 19.75 1.25
C PRO A 5 26.82 19.19 -0.10
N THR A 6 28.12 19.22 -0.33
CA THR A 6 28.79 18.38 -1.31
C THR A 6 28.78 16.95 -0.77
N GLY A 7 27.65 16.25 -0.85
CA GLY A 7 27.55 14.94 -0.20
C GLY A 7 26.28 14.14 -0.34
N LEU A 8 25.27 14.59 -1.09
CA LEU A 8 24.18 13.70 -1.49
C LEU A 8 24.71 12.70 -2.53
N ARG A 9 25.32 11.60 -2.06
CA ARG A 9 25.51 10.40 -2.89
C ARG A 9 24.15 9.81 -3.14
N TYR A 10 23.50 10.28 -4.20
CA TYR A 10 22.49 9.49 -4.88
C TYR A 10 23.18 8.18 -5.28
N CYS A 11 22.65 7.04 -4.86
CA CYS A 11 23.08 5.74 -5.32
C CYS A 11 22.10 5.31 -6.43
N PRO A 12 22.26 5.77 -7.69
CA PRO A 12 21.59 5.10 -8.78
C PRO A 12 22.33 3.77 -8.94
N LEU A 13 21.62 2.66 -9.15
CA LEU A 13 22.10 1.29 -9.31
C LEU A 13 21.99 0.43 -8.03
N ALA A 14 20.78 -0.06 -7.79
CA ALA A 14 20.51 -1.17 -6.87
C ALA A 14 20.89 -2.55 -7.42
N ASP A 15 21.51 -2.66 -8.61
CA ASP A 15 21.74 -3.98 -9.25
C ASP A 15 23.20 -4.42 -9.40
N LYS A 16 24.21 -3.61 -9.03
CA LYS A 16 25.62 -4.02 -9.17
C LYS A 16 26.53 -3.38 -8.14
N CYS A 17 26.53 -3.89 -6.90
CA CYS A 17 27.64 -3.72 -5.96
C CYS A 17 27.53 -4.70 -4.78
N CYS A 18 27.86 -5.97 -5.02
CA CYS A 18 28.35 -6.89 -3.99
C CYS A 18 29.29 -7.93 -4.63
N PRO A 19 30.61 -7.71 -4.61
CA PRO A 19 31.56 -8.81 -4.60
C PRO A 19 32.28 -8.83 -3.25
N ASN A 20 32.28 -10.00 -2.62
CA ASN A 20 33.05 -10.43 -1.44
C ASN A 20 32.31 -10.49 -0.10
N SER A 21 31.52 -11.54 0.06
CA SER A 21 31.58 -12.35 1.28
C SER A 21 32.02 -13.76 0.89
N ASN A 22 33.23 -14.15 1.31
CA ASN A 22 33.72 -15.51 1.16
C ASN A 22 34.29 -15.97 2.51
N ARG A 23 33.98 -17.23 2.84
CA ARG A 23 34.39 -18.07 3.99
C ARG A 23 33.71 -17.70 5.31
N VAL A 24 33.04 -18.61 6.02
CA VAL A 24 33.37 -20.02 6.25
C VAL A 24 32.07 -20.84 6.34
N TYR A 25 31.93 -21.91 5.55
CA TYR A 25 31.27 -23.14 5.99
C TYR A 25 31.86 -24.30 5.19
N GLY A 26 32.32 -25.32 5.91
CA GLY A 26 33.00 -26.48 5.38
C GLY A 26 32.06 -27.49 4.73
N ASP A 27 32.66 -28.26 3.84
CA ASP A 27 32.13 -29.44 3.17
C ASP A 27 31.55 -30.47 4.15
N PHE A 28 30.39 -31.03 3.79
CA PHE A 28 30.21 -32.48 3.87
C PHE A 28 29.24 -32.96 2.78
N ALA A 29 29.81 -33.72 1.85
CA ALA A 29 29.12 -34.41 0.78
C ALA A 29 28.14 -35.48 1.33
N ARG A 30 26.99 -35.64 0.67
CA ARG A 30 26.42 -36.94 0.31
C ARG A 30 25.29 -36.79 -0.72
N GLY A 31 25.49 -37.42 -1.87
CA GLY A 31 24.66 -37.27 -3.06
C GLY A 31 23.32 -38.01 -3.01
N ARG A 32 22.50 -37.73 -4.03
CA ARG A 32 21.51 -38.68 -4.54
C ARG A 32 21.31 -38.46 -6.03
N ALA A 33 21.59 -39.53 -6.77
CA ALA A 33 21.51 -39.61 -8.22
C ALA A 33 20.05 -39.69 -8.71
N LEU A 34 19.83 -39.08 -9.87
CA LEU A 34 18.66 -39.23 -10.72
C LEU A 34 18.57 -40.68 -11.24
N ARG A 35 17.37 -41.26 -11.23
CA ARG A 35 17.02 -42.41 -12.07
C ARG A 35 15.78 -42.09 -12.91
N ARG A 36 15.99 -42.01 -14.23
CA ARG A 36 15.01 -42.33 -15.26
C ARG A 36 14.76 -43.84 -15.25
N VAL A 37 13.51 -44.26 -15.42
CA VAL A 37 13.19 -45.61 -15.92
C VAL A 37 12.05 -45.48 -16.93
N SER A 38 12.37 -45.88 -18.16
CA SER A 38 11.53 -46.15 -19.33
C SER A 38 10.78 -47.49 -19.20
N GLY A 39 9.67 -47.67 -19.92
CA GLY A 39 8.71 -48.81 -19.87
C GLY A 39 9.25 -50.22 -20.19
N PRO A 40 8.39 -51.28 -20.29
CA PRO A 40 7.48 -51.50 -21.44
C PRO A 40 6.13 -52.23 -21.15
N PHE A 41 5.37 -52.48 -22.23
CA PHE A 41 4.06 -53.16 -22.42
C PHE A 41 4.11 -54.73 -22.20
N PRO A 42 3.01 -55.51 -22.36
CA PRO A 42 2.59 -56.63 -21.47
C PRO A 42 2.98 -58.04 -21.97
N PRO A 43 2.58 -59.12 -21.27
CA PRO A 43 2.41 -60.42 -21.90
C PRO A 43 0.99 -61.02 -21.77
N VAL A 44 0.63 -61.73 -22.83
CA VAL A 44 -0.47 -62.68 -23.00
C VAL A 44 -0.11 -64.00 -22.30
N GLY A 45 -1.09 -64.69 -21.71
CA GLY A 45 -0.91 -66.07 -21.25
C GLY A 45 -2.22 -66.74 -20.79
N LYS A 46 -2.78 -67.59 -21.63
CA LYS A 46 -3.85 -68.56 -21.30
C LYS A 46 -3.22 -69.80 -20.65
N VAL A 47 -3.83 -70.35 -19.59
CA VAL A 47 -3.67 -71.75 -19.20
C VAL A 47 -5.04 -72.32 -18.84
N PHE A 48 -5.43 -73.39 -19.56
CA PHE A 48 -6.56 -74.27 -19.28
C PHE A 48 -6.20 -75.23 -18.13
N VAL A 49 -7.09 -75.41 -17.16
CA VAL A 49 -7.15 -76.65 -16.35
C VAL A 49 -8.62 -77.06 -16.22
N CYS A 50 -8.88 -78.32 -16.54
CA CYS A 50 -10.17 -78.98 -16.56
C CYS A 50 -10.23 -79.97 -15.39
N SER A 51 -11.27 -79.92 -14.55
CA SER A 51 -11.82 -81.09 -13.85
C SER A 51 -13.16 -80.76 -13.17
N LYS A 52 -14.17 -81.61 -13.43
CA LYS A 52 -15.51 -81.62 -12.81
C LYS A 52 -15.43 -82.13 -11.33
N PRO A 53 -16.47 -81.98 -10.50
CA PRO A 53 -17.64 -82.86 -10.58
C PRO A 53 -18.99 -82.15 -10.43
N ASN A 54 -20.03 -82.78 -10.98
CA ASN A 54 -21.44 -82.43 -10.79
C ASN A 54 -21.78 -82.39 -9.29
N ALA A 55 -22.06 -81.18 -8.77
CA ALA A 55 -22.77 -81.00 -7.52
C ALA A 55 -24.23 -80.67 -7.86
N TYR A 56 -25.15 -81.54 -7.44
CA TYR A 56 -26.59 -81.30 -7.52
C TYR A 56 -26.94 -80.01 -6.76
N PRO A 57 -27.89 -79.19 -7.26
CA PRO A 57 -28.29 -77.96 -6.59
C PRO A 57 -28.97 -78.32 -5.27
N ILE A 58 -28.27 -78.06 -4.17
CA ILE A 58 -28.88 -78.04 -2.84
C ILE A 58 -29.94 -76.92 -2.87
N PRO A 59 -31.19 -77.19 -2.48
CA PRO A 59 -32.24 -76.17 -2.47
C PRO A 59 -31.78 -75.02 -1.57
N ILE A 60 -31.60 -73.84 -2.17
CA ILE A 60 -31.25 -72.64 -1.44
C ILE A 60 -32.38 -72.42 -0.42
N PRO A 61 -32.09 -72.39 0.89
CA PRO A 61 -33.13 -72.19 1.89
C PRO A 61 -33.79 -70.85 1.59
N MET A 62 -35.12 -70.84 1.48
CA MET A 62 -35.94 -69.68 1.09
C MET A 62 -35.59 -68.39 1.89
N LYS A 63 -35.05 -68.54 3.11
CA LYS A 63 -34.49 -67.44 3.91
C LYS A 63 -33.32 -66.69 3.25
N ARG A 64 -32.45 -67.36 2.49
CA ARG A 64 -31.30 -66.75 1.81
C ARG A 64 -31.74 -65.89 0.64
N LEU A 65 -32.70 -66.38 -0.15
CA LEU A 65 -33.34 -65.62 -1.24
C LEU A 65 -34.05 -64.36 -0.74
N LEU A 66 -34.76 -64.44 0.39
CA LEU A 66 -35.42 -63.28 0.99
C LEU A 66 -34.40 -62.25 1.51
N LEU A 67 -33.31 -62.70 2.13
CA LEU A 67 -32.24 -61.80 2.61
C LEU A 67 -31.53 -61.09 1.47
N ASP A 68 -31.22 -61.79 0.38
CA ASP A 68 -30.55 -61.21 -0.79
C ASP A 68 -31.48 -60.23 -1.52
N TYR A 69 -32.79 -60.52 -1.60
CA TYR A 69 -33.79 -59.61 -2.15
C TYR A 69 -33.94 -58.33 -1.31
N LEU A 70 -33.99 -58.46 0.02
CA LEU A 70 -34.02 -57.31 0.93
C LEU A 70 -32.73 -56.48 0.86
N ARG A 71 -31.57 -57.13 0.78
CA ARG A 71 -30.27 -56.46 0.67
C ARG A 71 -30.13 -55.69 -0.66
N ALA A 72 -30.61 -56.26 -1.77
CA ALA A 72 -30.65 -55.61 -3.07
C ALA A 72 -31.62 -54.40 -3.09
N GLY A 73 -32.80 -54.53 -2.47
CA GLY A 73 -33.77 -53.45 -2.32
C GLY A 73 -33.27 -52.29 -1.44
N LEU A 74 -32.56 -52.61 -0.34
CA LEU A 74 -31.97 -51.60 0.55
C LEU A 74 -30.81 -50.86 -0.12
N GLN A 75 -29.93 -51.58 -0.84
CA GLN A 75 -28.82 -50.97 -1.59
C GLN A 75 -29.29 -50.03 -2.70
N THR A 76 -30.33 -50.40 -3.44
CA THR A 76 -30.88 -49.54 -4.51
C THR A 76 -31.55 -48.28 -3.95
N THR A 77 -32.21 -48.37 -2.80
CA THR A 77 -32.81 -47.20 -2.13
C THR A 77 -31.76 -46.26 -1.55
N LEU A 78 -30.73 -46.81 -0.88
CA LEU A 78 -29.59 -46.02 -0.36
C LEU A 78 -28.80 -45.35 -1.49
N GLN A 79 -28.56 -46.04 -2.62
CA GLN A 79 -27.88 -45.45 -3.77
C GLN A 79 -28.68 -44.34 -4.46
N LYS A 80 -30.01 -44.47 -4.57
CA LYS A 80 -30.87 -43.39 -5.12
C LYS A 80 -30.83 -42.14 -4.24
N ASN A 81 -30.92 -42.32 -2.91
CA ASN A 81 -30.86 -41.21 -1.97
C ASN A 81 -29.47 -40.55 -1.91
N ALA A 82 -28.40 -41.34 -2.05
CA ALA A 82 -27.04 -40.81 -2.14
C ALA A 82 -26.83 -39.94 -3.39
N LYS A 83 -27.34 -40.37 -4.56
CA LYS A 83 -27.26 -39.57 -5.79
C LYS A 83 -28.03 -38.25 -5.68
N ALA A 84 -29.22 -38.29 -5.08
CA ALA A 84 -30.01 -37.08 -4.85
C ALA A 84 -29.31 -36.11 -3.88
N ALA A 85 -28.71 -36.62 -2.81
CA ALA A 85 -27.95 -35.81 -1.85
C ALA A 85 -26.70 -35.17 -2.48
N VAL A 86 -25.94 -35.93 -3.28
CA VAL A 86 -24.76 -35.42 -4.02
C VAL A 86 -25.17 -34.34 -5.01
N LEU A 87 -26.29 -34.53 -5.73
CA LEU A 87 -26.79 -33.53 -6.67
C LEU A 87 -27.23 -32.24 -5.97
N ALA A 88 -27.96 -32.35 -4.85
CA ALA A 88 -28.38 -31.20 -4.05
C ALA A 88 -27.18 -30.42 -3.49
N LEU A 89 -26.14 -31.12 -3.03
CA LEU A 89 -24.91 -30.51 -2.54
C LEU A 89 -24.17 -29.78 -3.67
N ALA A 90 -24.07 -30.40 -4.86
CA ALA A 90 -23.44 -29.80 -6.04
C ALA A 90 -24.17 -28.53 -6.50
N VAL A 91 -25.51 -28.57 -6.56
CA VAL A 91 -26.34 -27.40 -6.89
C VAL A 91 -26.17 -26.30 -5.84
N SER A 92 -26.14 -26.65 -4.55
CA SER A 92 -25.93 -25.66 -3.47
C SER A 92 -24.56 -25.00 -3.57
N LEU A 93 -23.52 -25.78 -3.89
CA LEU A 93 -22.16 -25.26 -4.08
C LEU A 93 -22.10 -24.32 -5.31
N LEU A 94 -22.77 -24.67 -6.40
CA LEU A 94 -22.90 -23.85 -7.60
C LEU A 94 -23.64 -22.52 -7.32
N LEU A 95 -24.73 -22.57 -6.55
CA LEU A 95 -25.46 -21.37 -6.15
C LEU A 95 -24.64 -20.48 -5.20
N LEU A 96 -23.85 -21.06 -4.31
CA LEU A 96 -22.94 -20.32 -3.44
C LEU A 96 -21.82 -19.63 -4.26
N GLN A 97 -21.26 -20.33 -5.25
CA GLN A 97 -20.26 -19.75 -6.16
C GLN A 97 -20.84 -18.66 -7.06
N ALA A 98 -22.07 -18.84 -7.56
CA ALA A 98 -22.77 -17.83 -8.34
C ALA A 98 -23.02 -16.56 -7.52
N ASN A 99 -23.46 -16.69 -6.26
CA ASN A 99 -23.63 -15.55 -5.37
C ASN A 99 -22.31 -14.81 -5.08
N GLN A 100 -21.16 -15.49 -5.02
CA GLN A 100 -19.86 -14.82 -4.89
C GLN A 100 -19.41 -14.08 -6.16
N LEU A 101 -19.86 -14.52 -7.34
CA LEU A 101 -19.59 -13.81 -8.61
C LEU A 101 -20.45 -12.56 -8.76
N PHE A 102 -21.69 -12.56 -8.26
CA PHE A 102 -22.57 -11.37 -8.30
C PHE A 102 -22.35 -10.42 -7.12
N ALA A 103 -21.78 -10.89 -6.01
CA ALA A 103 -21.33 -10.06 -4.90
C ALA A 103 -19.89 -9.54 -5.10
N GLN A 104 -19.44 -9.34 -6.34
CA GLN A 104 -18.32 -8.44 -6.55
C GLN A 104 -18.80 -7.05 -6.13
N PRO A 105 -18.25 -6.47 -5.05
CA PRO A 105 -18.62 -5.12 -4.65
C PRO A 105 -18.44 -4.25 -5.89
N ALA A 106 -19.48 -3.49 -6.26
CA ALA A 106 -19.42 -2.53 -7.37
C ALA A 106 -18.04 -1.85 -7.31
N GLY A 107 -17.21 -2.11 -8.32
CA GLY A 107 -15.76 -1.99 -8.22
C GLY A 107 -15.38 -0.75 -7.45
N ALA A 108 -14.76 -0.94 -6.28
CA ALA A 108 -14.51 0.14 -5.34
C ALA A 108 -13.97 1.35 -6.11
N LYS A 109 -14.70 2.48 -6.05
CA LYS A 109 -14.38 3.67 -6.81
C LYS A 109 -12.89 3.98 -6.61
N SER A 110 -12.12 3.99 -7.70
CA SER A 110 -10.71 4.32 -7.62
C SER A 110 -10.59 5.74 -7.07
N GLN A 111 -9.79 5.87 -6.02
CA GLN A 111 -9.61 7.14 -5.33
C GLN A 111 -8.59 8.00 -6.09
N ARG A 112 -8.58 9.30 -5.85
CA ARG A 112 -7.73 10.24 -6.57
C ARG A 112 -6.96 11.16 -5.64
N ILE A 113 -5.64 11.06 -5.72
CA ILE A 113 -4.69 11.98 -5.10
C ILE A 113 -4.29 13.01 -6.17
N VAL A 114 -4.48 14.30 -5.88
CA VAL A 114 -4.06 15.40 -6.75
C VAL A 114 -2.87 16.10 -6.10
N VAL A 115 -1.74 16.13 -6.80
CA VAL A 115 -0.54 16.87 -6.38
C VAL A 115 -0.56 18.24 -7.03
N ASP A 116 -0.53 19.28 -6.22
CA ASP A 116 -0.34 20.65 -6.72
C ASP A 116 1.10 20.78 -7.27
N VAL A 117 1.23 21.21 -8.52
CA VAL A 117 2.50 21.57 -9.17
C VAL A 117 2.46 22.99 -9.77
N ALA A 118 1.34 23.71 -9.58
CA ALA A 118 1.12 25.04 -10.13
C ALA A 118 1.82 26.13 -9.31
N HIS A 119 2.11 25.87 -8.03
CA HIS A 119 2.64 26.84 -7.08
C HIS A 119 4.14 26.63 -6.80
N GLY A 120 4.87 26.07 -7.78
CA GLY A 120 6.34 25.98 -7.76
C GLY A 120 6.91 25.05 -6.70
N GLN A 121 6.30 23.87 -6.53
CA GLN A 121 6.70 22.83 -5.60
C GLN A 121 8.16 22.40 -5.86
N ARG A 122 8.98 22.35 -4.80
CA ARG A 122 10.44 22.17 -4.95
C ARG A 122 10.87 20.81 -5.48
N PHE A 123 10.12 19.75 -5.16
CA PHE A 123 10.51 18.37 -5.45
C PHE A 123 9.48 17.60 -6.27
N TRP A 124 8.43 18.28 -6.73
CA TRP A 124 7.33 17.67 -7.45
C TRP A 124 7.08 18.43 -8.73
N LYS A 125 6.93 17.69 -9.83
CA LYS A 125 6.54 18.20 -11.15
C LYS A 125 5.66 17.17 -11.82
N ASP A 126 4.84 17.63 -12.76
CA ASP A 126 4.10 16.75 -13.65
C ASP A 126 5.07 15.81 -14.36
N ALA A 127 4.82 14.50 -14.26
CA ALA A 127 5.64 13.47 -14.89
C ALA A 127 5.73 13.67 -16.42
N ALA A 128 4.67 14.18 -17.07
CA ALA A 128 4.67 14.45 -18.50
C ALA A 128 5.68 15.56 -18.87
N SER A 129 5.86 16.56 -18.00
CA SER A 129 6.82 17.65 -18.21
C SER A 129 8.29 17.22 -18.14
N LEU A 130 8.57 16.00 -17.68
CA LEU A 130 9.92 15.45 -17.51
C LEU A 130 10.34 14.52 -18.65
N ALA A 131 9.51 14.36 -19.69
CA ALA A 131 9.82 13.51 -20.82
C ALA A 131 11.11 13.97 -21.51
N GLY A 132 12.12 13.09 -21.56
CA GLY A 132 13.43 13.37 -22.17
C GLY A 132 14.42 14.15 -21.30
N ASP A 133 14.01 14.71 -20.16
CA ASP A 133 14.93 15.41 -19.24
C ASP A 133 15.74 14.39 -18.42
N THR A 134 17.06 14.36 -18.62
CA THR A 134 17.99 13.45 -17.94
C THR A 134 18.74 14.11 -16.77
N SER A 135 18.41 15.35 -16.42
CA SER A 135 19.02 16.03 -15.28
C SER A 135 18.84 15.26 -13.97
N ALA A 136 19.78 15.43 -13.03
CA ALA A 136 19.68 14.82 -11.70
C ALA A 136 18.37 15.18 -11.00
N THR A 137 17.88 16.41 -11.20
CA THR A 137 16.57 16.86 -10.71
C THR A 137 15.44 16.04 -11.30
N ALA A 138 15.39 15.86 -12.63
CA ALA A 138 14.33 15.08 -13.26
C ALA A 138 14.36 13.60 -12.86
N VAL A 139 15.56 13.01 -12.69
CA VAL A 139 15.73 11.65 -12.14
C VAL A 139 15.13 11.55 -10.74
N ARG A 140 15.43 12.51 -9.87
CA ARG A 140 14.88 12.56 -8.51
C ARG A 140 13.37 12.71 -8.51
N VAL A 141 12.81 13.63 -9.29
CA VAL A 141 11.35 13.84 -9.35
C VAL A 141 10.64 12.59 -9.90
N ARG A 142 11.20 11.91 -10.91
CA ARG A 142 10.65 10.63 -11.39
C ARG A 142 10.62 9.54 -10.32
N TYR A 143 11.67 9.45 -9.51
CA TYR A 143 11.70 8.53 -8.36
C TYR A 143 10.57 8.85 -7.38
N LEU A 144 10.44 10.11 -6.97
CA LEU A 144 9.40 10.56 -6.03
C LEU A 144 7.98 10.30 -6.57
N ASN A 145 7.73 10.64 -7.83
CA ASN A 145 6.47 10.37 -8.51
C ASN A 145 6.19 8.85 -8.56
N GLY A 146 7.22 8.03 -8.81
CA GLY A 146 7.11 6.58 -8.81
C GLY A 146 6.75 6.00 -7.45
N GLU A 147 7.38 6.46 -6.38
CA GLU A 147 7.08 6.00 -5.01
C GLU A 147 5.67 6.43 -4.56
N LEU A 148 5.26 7.67 -4.86
CA LEU A 148 3.89 8.13 -4.58
C LEU A 148 2.85 7.30 -5.36
N ALA A 149 3.09 7.04 -6.65
CA ALA A 149 2.21 6.22 -7.47
C ALA A 149 2.10 4.78 -6.96
N LYS A 150 3.20 4.16 -6.51
CA LYS A 150 3.19 2.82 -5.88
C LYS A 150 2.35 2.81 -4.61
N ASN A 151 2.55 3.79 -3.72
CA ASN A 151 1.76 3.90 -2.49
C ASN A 151 0.27 4.09 -2.80
N ALA A 152 -0.06 5.01 -3.72
CA ALA A 152 -1.43 5.24 -4.17
C ALA A 152 -2.07 3.96 -4.73
N ALA A 153 -1.38 3.25 -5.63
CA ALA A 153 -1.88 2.03 -6.24
C ALA A 153 -2.16 0.93 -5.21
N SER A 154 -1.31 0.80 -4.17
CA SER A 154 -1.56 -0.15 -3.08
C SER A 154 -2.81 0.16 -2.24
N LEU A 155 -3.36 1.36 -2.39
CA LEU A 155 -4.58 1.85 -1.74
C LEU A 155 -5.75 2.00 -2.73
N ASN A 156 -5.67 1.40 -3.92
CA ASN A 156 -6.67 1.56 -5.00
C ASN A 156 -6.89 3.03 -5.42
N ALA A 157 -5.83 3.83 -5.33
CA ALA A 157 -5.83 5.24 -5.70
C ALA A 157 -4.95 5.52 -6.93
N THR A 158 -5.23 6.63 -7.59
CA THR A 158 -4.47 7.19 -8.72
C THR A 158 -3.87 8.53 -8.34
N VAL A 159 -2.78 8.92 -9.01
CA VAL A 159 -2.09 10.19 -8.80
C VAL A 159 -2.26 11.06 -10.05
N ASN A 160 -2.73 12.29 -9.84
CA ASN A 160 -2.86 13.32 -10.86
C ASN A 160 -2.07 14.55 -10.44
N TYR A 161 -1.64 15.35 -11.42
CA TYR A 161 -0.89 16.58 -11.17
C TYR A 161 -1.74 17.77 -11.63
N LEU A 162 -1.85 18.79 -10.79
CA LEU A 162 -2.58 20.01 -11.09
C LEU A 162 -1.60 21.14 -11.37
N ASN A 163 -1.58 21.60 -12.62
CA ASN A 163 -0.67 22.63 -13.14
C ASN A 163 -1.36 23.99 -13.38
N ALA A 164 -2.54 24.18 -12.79
CA ALA A 164 -3.35 25.39 -12.89
C ALA A 164 -3.91 25.77 -11.51
N ALA A 165 -4.61 26.90 -11.45
CA ALA A 165 -5.21 27.41 -10.22
C ALA A 165 -6.16 26.38 -9.57
N ILE A 166 -6.15 26.34 -8.24
CA ILE A 166 -6.97 25.41 -7.45
C ILE A 166 -8.41 25.93 -7.36
N THR A 167 -9.29 25.35 -8.17
CA THR A 167 -10.71 25.72 -8.21
C THR A 167 -11.60 24.57 -7.70
N PRO A 168 -12.86 24.83 -7.32
CA PRO A 168 -13.80 23.77 -6.97
C PRO A 168 -13.94 22.71 -8.07
N ALA A 169 -13.92 23.12 -9.35
CA ALA A 169 -13.96 22.20 -10.49
C ALA A 169 -12.70 21.33 -10.60
N ALA A 170 -11.51 21.89 -10.36
CA ALA A 170 -10.26 21.13 -10.34
C ALA A 170 -10.23 20.08 -9.21
N LEU A 171 -10.88 20.38 -8.07
CA LEU A 171 -11.01 19.49 -6.93
C LEU A 171 -12.19 18.50 -7.05
N ALA A 172 -13.02 18.59 -8.08
CA ALA A 172 -14.18 17.71 -8.26
C ALA A 172 -13.73 16.25 -8.46
N GLY A 173 -14.05 15.38 -7.49
CA GLY A 173 -13.59 13.99 -7.47
C GLY A 173 -12.15 13.79 -6.99
N CYS A 174 -11.53 14.81 -6.39
CA CYS A 174 -10.28 14.70 -5.65
C CYS A 174 -10.57 14.15 -4.25
N ASP A 175 -9.92 13.06 -3.85
CA ASP A 175 -10.04 12.51 -2.50
C ASP A 175 -8.94 13.07 -1.58
N VAL A 176 -7.73 13.30 -2.10
CA VAL A 176 -6.62 13.95 -1.37
C VAL A 176 -5.95 15.01 -2.23
N LEU A 177 -5.86 16.25 -1.73
CA LEU A 177 -4.99 17.28 -2.26
C LEU A 177 -3.64 17.24 -1.53
N PHE A 178 -2.54 17.09 -2.28
CA PHE A 178 -1.18 17.08 -1.75
C PHE A 178 -0.42 18.34 -2.19
N ILE A 179 0.00 19.15 -1.22
CA ILE A 179 0.79 20.38 -1.40
C ILE A 179 2.15 20.18 -0.72
N HIS A 180 3.24 20.30 -1.48
CA HIS A 180 4.60 20.08 -0.97
C HIS A 180 5.52 21.26 -1.21
N ILE A 181 5.88 21.96 -0.13
CA ILE A 181 6.83 23.07 -0.10
C ILE A 181 6.58 24.02 -1.31
N PRO A 182 5.40 24.66 -1.36
CA PRO A 182 5.11 25.63 -2.42
C PRO A 182 6.15 26.75 -2.38
N SER A 183 6.29 27.48 -3.49
CA SER A 183 7.14 28.68 -3.56
C SER A 183 6.39 29.92 -4.05
N ALA A 184 5.08 29.80 -4.26
CA ALA A 184 4.18 30.90 -4.59
C ALA A 184 2.99 30.96 -3.62
N LYS A 185 2.38 32.15 -3.49
CA LYS A 185 1.14 32.35 -2.73
C LYS A 185 -0.05 31.75 -3.48
N TYR A 186 -1.00 31.29 -2.68
CA TYR A 186 -2.36 30.96 -3.14
C TYR A 186 -3.21 32.22 -3.10
N THR A 187 -4.03 32.42 -4.13
CA THR A 187 -4.99 33.53 -4.16
C THR A 187 -6.10 33.33 -3.14
N PRO A 188 -6.82 34.39 -2.72
CA PRO A 188 -7.98 34.26 -1.82
C PRO A 188 -9.06 33.29 -2.32
N ALA A 189 -9.23 33.18 -3.65
CA ALA A 189 -10.17 32.24 -4.24
C ALA A 189 -9.72 30.78 -4.07
N GLU A 190 -8.43 30.51 -4.19
CA GLU A 190 -7.85 29.17 -3.99
C GLU A 190 -7.87 28.77 -2.52
N THR A 191 -7.50 29.68 -1.60
CA THR A 191 -7.58 29.41 -0.16
C THR A 191 -9.03 29.10 0.26
N GLN A 192 -10.01 29.83 -0.30
CA GLN A 192 -11.42 29.54 -0.11
C GLN A 192 -11.83 28.18 -0.69
N ALA A 193 -11.41 27.87 -1.91
CA ALA A 193 -11.74 26.60 -2.57
C ALA A 193 -11.18 25.39 -1.79
N ILE A 194 -9.93 25.45 -1.35
CA ILE A 194 -9.28 24.42 -0.53
C ILE A 194 -10.01 24.28 0.82
N GLY A 195 -10.31 25.40 1.47
CA GLY A 195 -11.04 25.40 2.74
C GLY A 195 -12.44 24.80 2.62
N GLN A 196 -13.17 25.10 1.54
CA GLN A 196 -14.47 24.50 1.28
C GLN A 196 -14.37 23.00 0.97
N TYR A 197 -13.41 22.61 0.14
CA TYR A 197 -13.13 21.22 -0.20
C TYR A 197 -12.94 20.34 1.04
N VAL A 198 -12.07 20.76 1.96
CA VAL A 198 -11.84 20.02 3.22
C VAL A 198 -13.09 20.02 4.11
N ARG A 199 -13.80 21.15 4.23
CA ARG A 199 -15.08 21.19 4.98
C ARG A 199 -16.17 20.30 4.38
N GLN A 200 -16.06 19.90 3.12
CA GLN A 200 -17.02 19.03 2.43
C GLN A 200 -16.61 17.55 2.45
N GLY A 201 -15.56 17.18 3.19
CA GLY A 201 -15.10 15.80 3.30
C GLY A 201 -13.81 15.49 2.54
N GLY A 202 -13.26 16.47 1.81
CA GLY A 202 -11.96 16.34 1.16
C GLY A 202 -10.80 16.26 2.15
N SER A 203 -9.68 15.70 1.71
CA SER A 203 -8.48 15.56 2.54
C SER A 203 -7.32 16.41 2.01
N LEU A 204 -6.60 17.07 2.91
CA LEU A 204 -5.43 17.88 2.61
C LEU A 204 -4.19 17.27 3.26
N PHE A 205 -3.16 16.98 2.45
CA PHE A 205 -1.82 16.72 2.94
C PHE A 205 -0.95 17.93 2.60
N MET A 206 -0.57 18.71 3.60
CA MET A 206 0.29 19.87 3.43
C MET A 206 1.65 19.64 4.07
N VAL A 207 2.71 19.86 3.30
CA VAL A 207 4.09 19.74 3.76
C VAL A 207 4.79 21.07 3.55
N MET A 208 5.33 21.61 4.63
CA MET A 208 6.24 22.74 4.66
C MET A 208 7.61 22.25 5.14
N ASP A 209 8.59 23.13 5.06
CA ASP A 209 9.95 22.92 5.56
C ASP A 209 10.40 24.22 6.24
N ALA A 210 11.57 24.25 6.89
CA ALA A 210 12.14 25.50 7.38
C ALA A 210 12.22 26.58 6.29
N ASP A 211 12.48 27.82 6.73
CA ASP A 211 12.66 29.02 5.88
C ASP A 211 13.79 28.93 4.83
N PHE A 212 14.36 27.74 4.58
CA PHE A 212 15.32 27.47 3.53
C PHE A 212 14.71 27.47 2.12
N TRP A 213 13.54 26.84 1.93
CA TRP A 213 12.93 26.70 0.59
C TRP A 213 11.89 27.75 0.26
N SER A 214 11.13 28.16 1.28
CA SER A 214 10.02 29.10 1.22
C SER A 214 9.69 29.59 2.63
N THR A 215 9.44 30.89 2.79
CA THR A 215 8.97 31.44 4.07
C THR A 215 7.46 31.33 4.21
N LEU A 216 6.94 31.37 5.45
CA LEU A 216 5.47 31.39 5.66
C LEU A 216 4.81 32.62 5.02
N GLU A 217 5.50 33.75 5.02
CA GLU A 217 5.03 34.98 4.37
C GLU A 217 5.01 34.84 2.84
N GLN A 218 5.94 34.09 2.26
CA GLN A 218 6.03 33.89 0.81
C GLN A 218 4.86 33.05 0.25
N VAL A 219 4.28 32.13 1.02
CA VAL A 219 3.33 31.12 0.49
C VAL A 219 2.00 31.05 1.23
N ASN A 220 1.73 32.00 2.13
CA ASN A 220 0.51 32.11 2.94
C ASN A 220 -0.02 30.78 3.51
N ALA A 221 0.87 29.88 3.93
CA ALA A 221 0.51 28.51 4.34
C ALA A 221 -0.54 28.46 5.47
N ASN A 222 -0.45 29.38 6.42
CA ASN A 222 -1.39 29.45 7.54
C ASN A 222 -2.81 29.86 7.11
N GLU A 223 -3.00 30.49 5.95
CA GLU A 223 -4.34 30.76 5.42
C GLU A 223 -5.04 29.48 4.95
N LEU A 224 -4.28 28.44 4.56
CA LEU A 224 -4.81 27.15 4.13
C LEU A 224 -5.21 26.26 5.31
N VAL A 225 -4.38 26.20 6.36
CA VAL A 225 -4.58 25.27 7.49
C VAL A 225 -5.19 25.90 8.74
N GLY A 226 -5.08 27.23 8.89
CA GLY A 226 -5.62 28.00 10.01
C GLY A 226 -7.12 27.80 10.27
N PRO A 227 -7.98 27.73 9.23
CA PRO A 227 -9.41 27.45 9.42
C PRO A 227 -9.73 26.10 10.09
N PHE A 228 -8.73 25.22 10.22
CA PHE A 228 -8.83 23.91 10.86
C PHE A 228 -8.08 23.85 12.20
N GLY A 229 -7.69 25.01 12.73
CA GLY A 229 -7.01 25.13 14.02
C GLY A 229 -5.57 24.64 14.01
N ILE A 230 -4.92 24.57 12.84
CA ILE A 230 -3.51 24.23 12.68
C ILE A 230 -2.72 25.50 12.36
N THR A 231 -1.49 25.62 12.84
CA THR A 231 -0.62 26.76 12.54
C THR A 231 0.83 26.32 12.41
N TYR A 232 1.46 26.66 11.29
CA TYR A 232 2.90 26.64 11.13
C TYR A 232 3.52 27.84 11.86
N LYS A 233 4.56 27.57 12.65
CA LYS A 233 5.31 28.58 13.40
C LYS A 233 6.73 28.73 12.81
N ASN A 234 7.61 29.34 13.60
CA ASN A 234 9.02 29.45 13.31
C ASN A 234 9.72 28.08 13.18
N ASN A 235 10.97 28.13 12.72
CA ASN A 235 11.84 26.96 12.69
C ASN A 235 11.97 26.36 14.09
N ASN A 236 11.99 25.04 14.14
CA ASN A 236 12.11 24.26 15.36
C ASN A 236 13.53 24.44 15.94
N PRO A 237 13.68 24.76 17.24
CA PRO A 237 14.98 24.92 17.86
C PRO A 237 15.83 23.64 17.85
N ASP A 238 15.22 22.47 17.70
CA ASP A 238 15.95 21.20 17.57
C ASP A 238 16.53 20.98 16.16
N GLY A 239 16.43 21.97 15.26
CA GLY A 239 16.71 21.81 13.83
C GLY A 239 18.13 21.36 13.45
N GLN A 240 19.07 21.30 14.40
CA GLN A 240 20.41 20.73 14.20
C GLN A 240 20.49 19.23 14.53
N SER A 241 19.43 18.65 15.08
CA SER A 241 19.35 17.22 15.33
C SER A 241 18.90 16.48 14.08
N SER A 242 19.45 15.28 13.89
CA SER A 242 19.06 14.39 12.81
C SER A 242 18.16 13.27 13.34
N GLY A 243 17.05 13.05 12.62
CA GLY A 243 16.10 11.97 12.88
C GLY A 243 14.95 12.33 13.82
N GLY A 244 13.78 11.81 13.46
CA GLY A 244 12.56 11.93 14.21
C GLY A 244 11.73 10.67 14.05
N TYR A 245 10.47 10.76 14.44
CA TYR A 245 9.56 9.63 14.35
C TYR A 245 8.11 10.10 14.20
N ALA A 246 7.31 9.25 13.58
CA ALA A 246 5.85 9.30 13.69
C ALA A 246 5.41 8.32 14.78
N SER A 247 4.58 8.78 15.72
CA SER A 247 4.00 7.95 16.78
C SER A 247 2.94 7.00 16.25
N ALA A 248 2.75 5.86 16.92
CA ALA A 248 1.57 5.03 16.68
C ALA A 248 0.31 5.79 17.12
N GLY A 249 -0.78 5.68 16.38
CA GLY A 249 -2.03 6.39 16.64
C GLY A 249 -3.03 6.30 15.50
N LYS A 250 -3.78 7.38 15.28
CA LYS A 250 -4.87 7.41 14.28
C LYS A 250 -4.37 7.39 12.84
N VAL A 251 -3.27 8.09 12.56
CA VAL A 251 -2.67 8.20 11.22
C VAL A 251 -1.80 6.98 10.90
N SER A 252 -0.96 6.56 11.84
CA SER A 252 -0.01 5.46 11.67
C SER A 252 -0.26 4.34 12.68
N THR A 253 -0.33 3.11 12.20
CA THR A 253 -0.66 1.94 13.04
C THR A 253 0.47 1.54 13.99
N LYS A 254 1.69 2.00 13.70
CA LYS A 254 2.89 1.76 14.51
C LYS A 254 3.79 2.99 14.49
N ARG A 255 4.82 2.98 15.34
CA ARG A 255 5.87 4.00 15.30
C ARG A 255 6.72 3.82 14.04
N PHE A 256 7.01 4.90 13.34
CA PHE A 256 7.93 4.92 12.21
C PHE A 256 9.13 5.81 12.51
N SER A 257 10.35 5.32 12.23
CA SER A 257 11.52 6.19 12.15
C SER A 257 11.42 7.02 10.86
N ILE A 258 11.45 8.35 10.95
CA ILE A 258 11.37 9.25 9.79
C ILE A 258 12.46 10.32 9.88
N PRO A 259 12.90 10.89 8.74
CA PRO A 259 13.87 11.96 8.75
C PRO A 259 13.29 13.19 9.45
N TYR A 260 14.21 13.93 10.05
CA TYR A 260 13.99 15.23 10.64
C TYR A 260 15.31 15.97 10.52
N HIS A 261 15.31 17.15 9.87
CA HIS A 261 16.48 18.02 9.80
C HIS A 261 16.06 19.44 9.46
N GLY A 262 15.98 20.31 10.47
CA GLY A 262 15.58 21.70 10.27
C GLY A 262 14.08 21.87 9.97
N ALA A 263 13.20 21.24 10.75
CA ALA A 263 11.76 21.37 10.55
C ALA A 263 11.19 22.71 11.07
N ARG A 264 9.93 22.99 10.75
CA ARG A 264 9.09 23.96 11.47
C ARG A 264 8.31 23.29 12.60
N ILE A 265 7.98 24.10 13.61
CA ILE A 265 6.98 23.72 14.60
C ILE A 265 5.60 23.83 13.95
N VAL A 266 4.76 22.82 14.17
CA VAL A 266 3.37 22.79 13.73
C VAL A 266 2.49 22.63 14.97
N GLU A 267 1.70 23.64 15.28
CA GLU A 267 0.82 23.66 16.44
C GLU A 267 -0.64 23.43 16.04
N GLY A 268 -1.44 23.03 17.03
CA GLY A 268 -2.85 22.69 16.83
C GLY A 268 -3.05 21.27 16.31
N GLY A 269 -4.30 20.89 16.08
CA GLY A 269 -4.65 19.51 15.77
C GLY A 269 -4.18 18.52 16.85
N THR A 270 -3.91 17.29 16.45
CA THR A 270 -3.29 16.25 17.28
C THR A 270 -1.87 15.98 16.78
N PRO A 271 -0.83 16.20 17.60
CA PRO A 271 0.55 15.97 17.19
C PRO A 271 0.85 14.48 17.07
N PHE A 272 1.64 14.10 16.06
CA PHE A 272 2.04 12.72 15.83
C PHE A 272 3.43 12.56 15.22
N CYS A 273 4.13 13.63 14.82
CA CYS A 273 5.53 13.57 14.42
C CYS A 273 6.42 14.48 15.26
N PHE A 274 7.54 13.94 15.75
CA PHE A 274 8.41 14.57 16.73
C PHE A 274 9.89 14.33 16.43
N SER A 275 10.74 15.27 16.83
CA SER A 275 12.19 15.07 16.78
C SER A 275 12.59 13.98 17.78
N ASN A 276 13.76 13.35 17.59
CA ASN A 276 14.29 12.43 18.60
C ASN A 276 14.75 13.13 19.90
N GLN A 277 14.80 14.46 19.91
CA GLN A 277 15.25 15.25 21.06
C GLN A 277 14.09 15.60 22.00
N THR A 278 12.94 16.02 21.46
CA THR A 278 11.79 16.37 22.28
C THR A 278 10.46 16.26 21.54
N GLU A 279 9.41 16.00 22.32
CA GLU A 279 8.02 16.06 21.86
C GLU A 279 7.39 17.46 22.00
N LYS A 280 8.08 18.41 22.63
CA LYS A 280 7.54 19.76 22.91
C LYS A 280 7.22 20.55 21.64
N ASN A 281 7.97 20.29 20.57
CA ASN A 281 7.91 21.01 19.31
C ASN A 281 7.56 20.03 18.17
N PRO A 282 6.29 19.56 18.10
CA PRO A 282 5.88 18.66 17.03
C PRO A 282 6.10 19.31 15.67
N PHE A 283 6.49 18.50 14.69
CA PHE A 283 6.59 18.92 13.30
C PHE A 283 5.54 18.24 12.42
N GLY A 284 4.68 17.39 12.98
CA GLY A 284 3.58 16.79 12.24
C GLY A 284 2.34 16.71 13.11
N VAL A 285 1.23 17.24 12.62
CA VAL A 285 -0.08 17.19 13.27
C VAL A 285 -1.15 16.74 12.29
N TYR A 286 -2.25 16.21 12.81
CA TYR A 286 -3.45 15.94 12.02
C TYR A 286 -4.69 16.57 12.64
N ALA A 287 -5.71 16.84 11.83
CA ALA A 287 -7.02 17.32 12.27
C ALA A 287 -8.15 16.75 11.39
N GLU A 288 -9.37 16.78 11.92
CA GLU A 288 -10.58 16.39 11.20
C GLU A 288 -11.59 17.54 11.22
N ALA A 289 -12.16 17.83 10.06
CA ALA A 289 -13.28 18.75 9.90
C ALA A 289 -14.60 18.05 10.26
N LYS A 290 -15.63 18.83 10.60
CA LYS A 290 -16.94 18.31 11.05
C LYS A 290 -17.59 17.30 10.10
N ASN A 291 -17.37 17.45 8.79
CA ASN A 291 -17.96 16.58 7.77
C ASN A 291 -16.98 15.49 7.29
N GLY A 292 -16.03 15.08 8.13
CA GLY A 292 -15.12 13.97 7.85
C GLY A 292 -13.88 14.32 7.02
N GLY A 293 -13.75 15.57 6.56
CA GLY A 293 -12.53 16.00 5.87
C GLY A 293 -11.33 15.97 6.80
N LYS A 294 -10.14 15.73 6.25
CA LYS A 294 -8.94 15.46 7.04
C LYS A 294 -7.80 16.36 6.63
N ILE A 295 -6.93 16.67 7.58
CA ILE A 295 -5.73 17.44 7.32
C ILE A 295 -4.56 16.72 7.98
N ILE A 296 -3.48 16.48 7.23
CA ILE A 296 -2.14 16.28 7.78
C ILE A 296 -1.30 17.51 7.42
N ALA A 297 -0.66 18.11 8.41
CA ALA A 297 0.27 19.21 8.24
C ALA A 297 1.64 18.83 8.79
N MET A 298 2.65 18.78 7.91
CA MET A 298 4.05 18.48 8.24
C MET A 298 4.92 19.72 8.07
N GLY A 299 5.84 19.96 8.99
CA GLY A 299 6.83 21.03 8.98
C GLY A 299 8.22 20.58 8.54
N ASP A 300 8.38 19.31 8.16
CA ASP A 300 9.60 18.77 7.54
C ASP A 300 9.25 18.13 6.19
N GLY A 301 10.00 18.50 5.16
CA GLY A 301 9.81 18.02 3.80
C GLY A 301 10.22 16.57 3.55
N MET A 302 11.21 16.09 4.30
CA MET A 302 12.03 14.93 3.95
C MET A 302 11.28 13.61 3.99
N ALA A 303 10.32 13.44 4.91
CA ALA A 303 9.56 12.18 5.04
C ALA A 303 8.79 11.86 3.74
N SER A 304 8.23 12.89 3.11
CA SER A 304 7.52 12.77 1.83
C SER A 304 8.46 12.66 0.62
N LEU A 305 9.78 12.72 0.81
CA LEU A 305 10.77 12.47 -0.22
C LEU A 305 11.22 11.00 -0.28
N TYR A 306 10.53 10.10 0.43
CA TYR A 306 10.77 8.65 0.43
C TYR A 306 12.22 8.24 0.77
N MET A 307 12.92 9.08 1.54
CA MET A 307 14.31 8.84 1.89
C MET A 307 14.43 7.68 2.89
N ASN A 308 15.42 6.82 2.70
CA ASN A 308 15.74 5.75 3.65
C ASN A 308 16.98 6.06 4.50
N SER A 309 17.72 7.11 4.20
CA SER A 309 18.87 7.57 4.99
C SER A 309 19.14 9.08 4.84
N TRP A 310 19.75 9.67 5.86
CA TRP A 310 20.24 11.06 5.90
C TRP A 310 21.23 11.23 7.05
N GLU A 311 22.32 11.97 6.82
CA GLU A 311 23.32 12.35 7.85
C GLU A 311 23.75 11.21 8.80
N GLY A 312 24.02 10.02 8.22
CA GLY A 312 24.47 8.86 8.99
C GLY A 312 23.37 8.08 9.70
N VAL A 313 22.12 8.56 9.68
CA VAL A 313 20.96 7.77 10.05
C VAL A 313 20.49 6.98 8.83
N ASN A 314 20.32 5.67 9.00
CA ASN A 314 19.81 4.76 8.00
C ASN A 314 18.45 4.19 8.44
N ASP A 315 17.83 3.42 7.55
CA ASP A 315 16.59 2.68 7.81
C ASP A 315 15.39 3.55 8.17
N TYR A 316 15.33 4.77 7.63
CA TYR A 316 14.09 5.55 7.68
C TYR A 316 12.97 4.83 6.94
N GLN A 317 11.80 4.85 7.56
CA GLN A 317 10.61 4.10 7.16
C GLN A 317 9.61 5.04 6.45
N CYS A 318 10.11 5.90 5.57
CA CYS A 318 9.29 6.91 4.88
C CYS A 318 8.21 6.29 3.99
N ALA A 319 8.53 5.26 3.21
CA ALA A 319 7.57 4.60 2.34
C ALA A 319 6.34 4.04 3.09
N PRO A 320 6.50 3.20 4.13
CA PRO A 320 5.35 2.70 4.88
C PRO A 320 4.68 3.80 5.74
N PHE A 321 5.42 4.80 6.23
CA PHE A 321 4.81 5.98 6.87
C PHE A 321 3.88 6.73 5.91
N MET A 322 4.34 7.02 4.70
CA MET A 322 3.55 7.69 3.67
C MET A 322 2.34 6.84 3.24
N GLN A 323 2.48 5.51 3.24
CA GLN A 323 1.36 4.61 2.96
C GLN A 323 0.28 4.72 4.04
N ASP A 324 0.65 4.68 5.32
CA ASP A 324 -0.28 4.84 6.45
C ASP A 324 -0.95 6.23 6.43
N ALA A 325 -0.18 7.30 6.18
CA ALA A 325 -0.69 8.65 6.08
C ALA A 325 -1.73 8.80 4.96
N LEU A 326 -1.42 8.31 3.75
CA LEU A 326 -2.36 8.33 2.63
C LEU A 326 -3.58 7.43 2.89
N ALA A 327 -3.39 6.26 3.48
CA ALA A 327 -4.49 5.37 3.83
C ALA A 327 -5.45 6.00 4.84
N TRP A 328 -4.95 6.81 5.77
CA TRP A 328 -5.79 7.56 6.70
C TRP A 328 -6.56 8.68 6.00
N LEU A 329 -5.88 9.46 5.13
CA LEU A 329 -6.47 10.56 4.36
C LEU A 329 -7.54 10.08 3.36
N LEU A 330 -7.40 8.87 2.82
CA LEU A 330 -8.30 8.29 1.83
C LEU A 330 -9.54 7.60 2.42
N LYS A 331 -9.58 7.34 3.72
CA LYS A 331 -10.76 6.74 4.38
C LYS A 331 -11.93 7.71 4.50
#